data_AF-A0A6P0N870-F1
#
_entry.id   AF-A0A6P0N870-F1
#
_cell.length_a   1.000
_cell.length_b   1.000
_cell.length_c   1.000
_cell.angle_alpha   90.00
_cell.angle_beta   90.00
_cell.angle_gamma   90.00
#
_symmetry.space_group_name_H-M   'P 1'
#
loop_
_entity.id
_entity.type
_entity.pdbx_description
1 polymer ?
#
loop_
_entity_poly.entity_id
_entity_poly.type
_entity_poly.pdbx_seq_one_letter_code
_entity_poly.pdbx_strand_id
1 'polypeptide(L)'
;MKQQNFRLQGMSCAACARRIETLIQRVPDVVECRVNFGTEEASITYNTEETNREKTNQQLTRLIQQVISDAGYQAYPIEEISDEPDDLEWQRQAETLDLKRKFIVGAVLSTVLVIASLPMMTGLSIPWIPSWLHHPWLQLILTTPVLFWCG
;
A
#
# COMPACT_ATOMS: atom_id res chain seq x y z
N MET A 1 4.30 21.71 -4.54
CA MET A 1 3.41 21.23 -5.62
C MET A 1 3.26 19.74 -5.42
N LYS A 2 2.03 19.22 -5.39
CA LYS A 2 1.78 17.77 -5.30
C LYS A 2 1.10 17.30 -6.59
N GLN A 3 1.42 16.09 -7.01
CA GLN A 3 0.78 15.40 -8.12
C GLN A 3 -0.17 14.33 -7.57
N GLN A 4 -1.30 14.13 -8.24
CA GLN A 4 -2.23 13.06 -7.94
C GLN A 4 -2.83 12.50 -9.23
N ASN A 5 -2.72 11.20 -9.39
CA ASN A 5 -3.26 10.46 -10.52
C ASN A 5 -4.69 9.95 -10.23
N PHE A 6 -5.52 9.98 -11.26
CA PHE A 6 -6.89 9.48 -11.24
C PHE A 6 -7.11 8.53 -12.40
N ARG A 7 -7.77 7.40 -12.14
CA ARG A 7 -8.28 6.52 -13.17
C ARG A 7 -9.64 7.02 -13.63
N LEU A 8 -9.79 7.22 -14.93
CA LEU A 8 -11.02 7.66 -15.56
C LEU A 8 -11.76 6.46 -16.17
N GLN A 9 -13.09 6.52 -16.23
CA GLN A 9 -13.90 5.52 -16.91
C GLN A 9 -14.95 6.17 -17.82
N GLY A 10 -15.24 5.51 -18.93
CA GLY A 10 -16.27 5.92 -19.90
C GLY A 10 -15.78 6.87 -21.00
N MET A 11 -14.47 7.12 -21.10
CA MET A 11 -13.90 7.92 -22.19
C MET A 11 -13.51 7.03 -23.37
N SER A 12 -13.93 7.39 -24.58
CA SER A 12 -13.67 6.60 -25.79
C SER A 12 -12.90 7.36 -26.88
N CYS A 13 -12.58 8.63 -26.66
CA CYS A 13 -11.96 9.49 -27.67
C CYS A 13 -11.00 10.53 -27.06
N ALA A 14 -9.97 10.91 -27.82
CA ALA A 14 -9.06 12.01 -27.50
C ALA A 14 -9.77 13.35 -27.29
N ALA A 15 -10.93 13.56 -27.92
CA ALA A 15 -11.76 14.75 -27.70
C ALA A 15 -12.36 14.79 -26.28
N CYS A 16 -12.74 13.63 -25.73
CA CYS A 16 -13.24 13.52 -24.37
C CYS A 16 -12.14 13.87 -23.35
N ALA A 17 -10.91 13.37 -23.56
CA ALA A 17 -9.76 13.69 -22.73
C ALA A 17 -9.47 15.19 -22.70
N ARG A 18 -9.39 15.86 -23.86
CA ARG A 18 -9.17 17.31 -23.94
C ARG A 18 -10.25 18.12 -23.22
N ARG A 19 -11.52 17.66 -23.30
CA ARG A 19 -12.63 18.30 -22.58
C ARG A 19 -12.43 18.19 -21.08
N ILE A 20 -12.05 17.02 -20.57
CA ILE A 20 -11.79 16.79 -19.15
C ILE A 20 -10.59 17.63 -18.67
N GLU A 21 -9.47 17.66 -19.41
CA GLU A 21 -8.31 18.51 -19.11
C GLU A 21 -8.71 19.99 -18.94
N THR A 22 -9.48 20.52 -19.89
CA THR A 22 -9.91 21.92 -19.89
C THR A 22 -10.85 22.22 -18.71
N LEU A 23 -11.67 21.25 -18.29
CA LEU A 23 -12.56 21.41 -17.14
C LEU A 23 -11.77 21.42 -15.82
N ILE A 24 -10.83 20.49 -15.67
CA ILE A 24 -10.01 20.36 -14.46
C ILE A 24 -9.05 21.55 -14.32
N GLN A 25 -8.50 22.09 -15.42
CA GLN A 25 -7.66 23.30 -15.39
C GLN A 25 -8.39 24.55 -14.92
N ARG A 26 -9.73 24.57 -14.92
CA ARG A 26 -10.53 25.69 -14.38
C ARG A 26 -10.78 25.57 -12.88
N VAL A 27 -10.47 24.43 -12.28
CA VAL A 27 -10.62 24.21 -10.84
C VAL A 27 -9.56 25.04 -10.11
N PRO A 28 -9.93 25.80 -9.06
CA PRO A 28 -8.96 26.53 -8.27
C PRO A 28 -7.90 25.60 -7.71
N ASP A 29 -6.67 26.11 -7.55
CA ASP A 29 -5.48 25.41 -7.04
C ASP A 29 -4.87 24.36 -7.98
N VAL A 30 -5.51 24.03 -9.11
CA VAL A 30 -4.90 23.19 -10.15
C VAL A 30 -3.88 24.00 -10.97
N VAL A 31 -2.65 23.50 -11.03
CA VAL A 31 -1.55 24.09 -11.80
C VAL A 31 -1.45 23.46 -13.18
N GLU A 32 -1.54 22.13 -13.23
CA GLU A 32 -1.41 21.37 -14.47
C GLU A 32 -2.34 20.16 -14.44
N CYS A 33 -2.93 19.82 -15.59
CA CYS A 33 -3.68 18.59 -15.77
C CYS A 33 -3.32 17.99 -17.12
N ARG A 34 -2.98 16.70 -17.13
CA ARG A 34 -2.78 15.89 -18.34
C ARG A 34 -3.67 14.66 -18.26
N VAL A 35 -4.37 14.36 -19.33
CA VAL A 35 -5.23 13.18 -19.46
C VAL A 35 -4.74 12.33 -20.60
N ASN A 36 -4.41 11.08 -20.29
CA ASN A 36 -4.09 10.08 -21.28
C ASN A 36 -5.30 9.18 -21.50
N PHE A 37 -5.97 9.36 -22.65
CA PHE A 37 -7.11 8.52 -23.01
C PHE A 37 -6.72 7.06 -23.28
N GLY A 38 -5.47 6.79 -23.67
CA GLY A 38 -4.99 5.45 -23.96
C GLY A 38 -4.75 4.61 -22.71
N THR A 39 -4.38 5.25 -21.59
CA THR A 39 -4.21 4.59 -20.28
C THR A 39 -5.37 4.84 -19.33
N GLU A 40 -6.41 5.54 -19.79
CA GLU A 40 -7.55 5.97 -18.99
C GLU A 40 -7.14 6.66 -17.68
N GLU A 41 -6.10 7.51 -17.74
CA GLU A 41 -5.47 8.11 -16.57
C GLU A 41 -5.39 9.63 -16.69
N ALA A 42 -5.60 10.33 -15.59
CA ALA A 42 -5.45 11.77 -15.47
C ALA A 42 -4.45 12.11 -14.36
N SER A 43 -3.37 12.79 -14.72
CA SER A 43 -2.38 13.32 -13.79
C SER A 43 -2.68 14.80 -13.53
N ILE A 44 -2.91 15.13 -12.26
CA ILE A 44 -3.30 16.48 -11.84
C ILE A 44 -2.28 16.99 -10.83
N THR A 45 -1.66 18.12 -11.15
CA THR A 45 -0.72 18.84 -10.29
C THR A 45 -1.44 20.03 -9.67
N TYR A 46 -1.41 20.14 -8.34
CA TYR A 46 -2.03 21.24 -7.62
C TYR A 46 -1.10 21.87 -6.58
N ASN A 47 -1.39 23.12 -6.24
CA ASN A 47 -0.68 23.85 -5.19
C ASN A 47 -1.26 23.49 -3.83
N THR A 48 -0.44 22.88 -2.97
CA THR A 48 -0.75 22.69 -1.56
C THR A 48 -0.08 23.82 -0.76
N GLU A 49 -0.82 24.87 -0.46
CA GLU A 49 -0.42 25.81 0.60
C GLU A 49 -0.42 25.05 1.94
N GLU A 50 0.65 25.17 2.73
CA GLU A 50 1.01 24.30 3.88
C GLU A 50 -0.01 24.21 5.04
N THR A 51 -1.17 24.85 4.96
CA THR A 51 -2.14 24.90 6.06
C THR A 51 -3.32 23.96 5.80
N ASN A 52 -3.39 22.85 6.56
CA ASN A 52 -4.37 21.74 6.51
C ASN A 52 -4.20 20.68 5.39
N ARG A 53 -3.09 19.94 5.48
CA ARG A 53 -2.65 18.87 4.56
C ARG A 53 -3.66 17.75 4.28
N GLU A 54 -4.65 17.48 5.13
CA GLU A 54 -5.53 16.30 4.95
C GLU A 54 -6.96 16.68 4.56
N LYS A 55 -7.50 17.74 5.16
CA LYS A 55 -8.86 18.23 4.83
C LYS A 55 -8.93 18.85 3.44
N THR A 56 -7.90 19.61 3.04
CA THR A 56 -7.85 20.28 1.75
C THR A 56 -7.68 19.29 0.59
N ASN A 57 -6.83 18.27 0.77
CA ASN A 57 -6.61 17.24 -0.27
C ASN A 57 -7.88 16.41 -0.53
N GLN A 58 -8.59 16.04 0.54
CA GLN A 58 -9.85 15.31 0.38
C GLN A 58 -10.95 16.18 -0.26
N GLN A 59 -10.98 17.47 0.05
CA GLN A 59 -11.92 18.42 -0.55
C GLN A 59 -11.63 18.62 -2.05
N LEU A 60 -10.37 18.81 -2.43
CA LEU A 60 -9.97 18.96 -3.82
C LEU A 60 -10.26 17.69 -4.64
N THR A 61 -9.97 16.51 -4.07
CA THR A 61 -10.29 15.20 -4.67
C THR A 61 -11.78 15.09 -4.96
N ARG A 62 -12.65 15.45 -4.01
CA ARG A 62 -14.10 15.43 -4.21
C ARG A 62 -14.54 16.42 -5.30
N LEU A 63 -13.95 17.61 -5.33
CA LEU A 63 -14.27 18.64 -6.33
C LEU A 63 -13.92 18.17 -7.74
N ILE A 64 -12.74 17.57 -7.92
CA ILE A 64 -12.30 17.00 -9.20
C ILE A 64 -13.24 15.87 -9.63
N GLN A 65 -13.57 14.94 -8.73
CA GLN A 65 -14.53 13.87 -9.01
C GLN A 65 -15.90 14.41 -9.42
N GLN A 66 -16.37 15.47 -8.77
CA GLN A 66 -17.64 16.11 -9.09
C GLN A 66 -17.63 16.74 -10.48
N VAL A 67 -16.59 17.50 -10.83
CA VAL A 67 -16.45 18.13 -12.16
C VAL A 67 -16.41 17.07 -13.28
N ILE A 68 -15.74 15.93 -13.03
CA ILE A 68 -15.69 14.83 -13.99
C ILE A 68 -17.04 14.11 -14.10
N SER A 69 -17.76 13.96 -12.97
CA SER A 69 -19.10 13.39 -12.93
C SER A 69 -20.13 14.26 -13.67
N ASP A 70 -20.06 15.58 -13.50
CA ASP A 70 -20.88 16.55 -14.23
C ASP A 70 -20.60 16.53 -15.74
N ALA A 71 -19.39 16.12 -16.13
CA ALA A 71 -19.03 15.90 -17.52
C ALA A 71 -19.56 14.57 -18.09
N GLY A 72 -20.11 13.68 -17.26
CA GLY A 72 -20.66 12.38 -17.61
C GLY A 72 -19.68 11.21 -17.49
N TYR A 73 -18.53 11.40 -16.84
CA TYR A 73 -17.47 10.40 -16.70
C TYR A 73 -17.26 10.04 -15.22
N GLN A 74 -16.57 8.94 -14.95
CA GLN A 74 -16.25 8.52 -13.58
C GLN A 74 -14.75 8.65 -13.33
N ALA A 75 -14.35 9.03 -12.11
CA ALA A 75 -12.96 9.18 -11.72
C ALA A 75 -12.68 8.60 -10.33
N TYR A 76 -11.62 7.80 -10.24
CA TYR A 76 -11.17 7.15 -9.01
C TYR A 76 -9.73 7.58 -8.71
N PRO A 77 -9.42 8.09 -7.51
CA PRO A 77 -8.04 8.40 -7.16
C PRO A 77 -7.24 7.11 -7.18
N ILE A 78 -6.10 7.15 -7.89
CA ILE A 78 -5.10 6.10 -7.79
C ILE A 78 -4.26 6.47 -6.58
N GLU A 79 -4.24 5.60 -5.57
CA GLU A 79 -3.29 5.74 -4.47
C GLU A 79 -1.88 5.59 -5.06
N GLU A 80 -1.23 6.73 -5.32
CA GLU A 80 0.16 6.76 -5.75
C GLU A 80 1.01 6.19 -4.62
N ILE A 81 1.70 5.10 -4.92
CA ILE A 81 2.89 4.69 -4.18
C ILE A 81 3.97 5.71 -4.55
N SER A 82 3.92 6.90 -3.94
CA SER A 82 4.88 7.97 -4.21
C SER A 82 6.13 7.76 -3.36
N ASP A 83 7.28 7.55 -4.01
CA ASP A 83 8.64 7.41 -3.42
C ASP A 83 9.18 8.69 -2.73
N GLU A 84 8.35 9.72 -2.48
CA GLU A 84 8.75 10.88 -1.67
C GLU A 84 8.49 10.62 -0.18
N PRO A 85 9.49 10.83 0.70
CA PRO A 85 9.31 10.67 2.14
C PRO A 85 8.40 11.81 2.65
N ASP A 86 7.11 11.54 2.80
CA ASP A 86 6.15 12.46 3.42
C ASP A 86 6.39 12.42 4.93
N ASP A 87 6.59 13.59 5.57
CA ASP A 87 6.77 13.74 7.02
C ASP A 87 5.61 13.14 7.85
N LEU A 88 4.50 12.79 7.19
CA LEU A 88 3.34 12.07 7.70
C LEU A 88 3.62 10.58 8.01
N GLU A 89 4.69 10.00 7.47
CA GLU A 89 5.10 8.60 7.71
C GLU A 89 5.45 8.35 9.19
N TRP A 90 5.98 9.35 9.92
CA TRP A 90 6.28 9.22 11.35
C TRP A 90 5.02 9.00 12.20
N GLN A 91 3.85 9.41 11.72
CA GLN A 91 2.58 9.19 12.43
C GLN A 91 1.98 7.81 12.13
N ARG A 92 2.18 7.27 10.91
CA ARG A 92 1.68 5.94 10.51
C ARG A 92 2.60 4.79 10.92
N GLN A 93 3.88 5.05 11.18
CA GLN A 93 4.81 4.03 11.65
C GLN A 93 4.42 3.43 13.01
N ALA A 94 3.74 4.18 13.87
CA ALA A 94 3.28 3.70 15.17
C ALA A 94 2.28 2.52 15.07
N GLU A 95 1.47 2.48 14.02
CA GLU A 95 0.51 1.38 13.77
C GLU A 95 1.18 0.15 13.12
N THR A 96 2.32 0.33 12.44
CA THR A 96 3.04 -0.78 11.78
C THR A 96 3.88 -1.63 12.73
N LEU A 97 4.09 -1.20 13.99
CA LEU A 97 4.98 -1.87 14.94
C LEU A 97 4.41 -3.21 15.43
N ASP A 98 3.10 -3.29 15.66
CA ASP A 98 2.50 -4.55 16.14
C ASP A 98 2.49 -5.62 15.03
N LEU A 99 2.22 -5.22 13.79
CA LEU A 99 2.26 -6.08 12.60
C LEU A 99 3.70 -6.54 12.30
N LYS A 100 4.68 -5.63 12.35
CA LYS A 100 6.10 -5.97 12.17
C LYS A 100 6.61 -6.89 13.27
N ARG A 101 6.18 -6.68 14.53
CA ARG A 101 6.56 -7.55 15.66
C ARG A 101 6.02 -8.97 15.48
N LYS A 102 4.75 -9.12 15.10
CA LYS A 102 4.14 -10.44 14.83
C LYS A 102 4.83 -11.15 13.66
N PHE A 103 5.14 -10.42 12.59
CA PHE A 103 5.86 -10.95 11.43
C PHE A 103 7.29 -11.38 11.77
N ILE A 104 8.05 -10.56 12.50
CA ILE A 104 9.44 -10.85 12.89
C ILE A 104 9.49 -12.03 13.86
N VAL A 105 8.62 -12.07 14.87
CA VAL A 105 8.56 -13.19 15.82
C VAL A 105 8.21 -14.49 15.10
N GLY A 106 7.23 -14.47 14.19
CA GLY A 106 6.88 -15.63 13.36
C GLY A 106 8.03 -16.10 12.46
N ALA A 107 8.72 -15.17 11.79
CA ALA A 107 9.83 -15.48 10.89
C ALA A 107 11.02 -16.12 11.62
N VAL A 108 11.39 -15.60 12.80
CA VAL A 108 12.48 -16.17 13.62
C VAL A 108 12.11 -17.58 14.08
N LEU A 109 10.89 -17.77 14.57
CA LEU A 109 10.47 -19.06 15.11
C LEU A 109 10.31 -20.11 14.00
N SER A 110 9.80 -19.72 12.83
CA SER A 110 9.78 -20.54 11.62
C SER A 110 11.18 -20.94 11.18
N THR A 111 12.14 -20.01 11.19
CA THR A 111 13.53 -20.27 10.81
C THR A 111 14.17 -21.31 11.73
N VAL A 112 13.96 -21.18 13.04
CA VAL A 112 14.45 -22.15 14.04
C VAL A 112 13.84 -23.54 13.81
N LEU A 113 12.55 -23.62 13.51
CA LEU A 113 11.85 -24.88 13.28
C LEU A 113 12.33 -25.56 11.98
N VAL A 114 12.52 -24.79 10.92
CA VAL A 114 13.11 -25.28 9.67
C VAL A 114 14.50 -25.84 9.93
N ILE A 115 15.37 -25.10 10.62
CA ILE A 115 16.73 -25.56 10.98
C ILE A 115 16.68 -26.85 11.82
N ALA A 116 15.75 -26.97 12.76
CA ALA A 116 15.58 -28.16 13.58
C ALA A 116 15.06 -29.38 12.78
N SER A 117 14.29 -29.15 11.71
CA SER A 117 13.70 -30.20 10.86
C SER A 117 14.62 -30.66 9.71
N LEU A 118 15.55 -29.81 9.25
CA LEU A 118 16.50 -30.11 8.17
C LEU A 118 17.34 -31.40 8.37
N PRO A 119 17.85 -31.74 9.57
CA PRO A 119 18.62 -32.96 9.82
C PRO A 119 17.80 -34.23 9.60
N MET A 120 16.49 -34.18 9.88
CA MET A 120 15.58 -35.32 9.74
C MET A 120 15.32 -35.68 8.26
N MET A 121 15.42 -34.69 7.35
CA MET A 121 15.23 -34.89 5.91
C MET A 121 16.54 -35.12 5.14
N THR A 122 17.66 -34.55 5.61
CA THR A 122 18.96 -34.61 4.90
C THR A 122 19.88 -35.73 5.37
N GLY A 123 19.54 -36.46 6.43
CA GLY A 123 20.35 -37.55 6.97
C GLY A 123 21.70 -37.11 7.56
N LEU A 124 21.94 -35.80 7.63
CA LEU A 124 23.11 -35.19 8.26
C LEU A 124 22.92 -35.23 9.79
N SER A 125 23.62 -36.14 10.46
CA SER A 125 23.69 -36.17 11.92
C SER A 125 24.54 -34.99 12.42
N ILE A 126 23.94 -33.81 12.60
CA ILE A 126 24.59 -32.66 13.21
C ILE A 126 24.82 -32.99 14.71
N PRO A 127 26.07 -33.15 15.19
CA PRO A 127 26.35 -33.64 16.54
C PRO A 127 25.98 -32.68 17.68
N TRP A 128 25.52 -31.47 17.35
CA TRP A 128 25.20 -30.41 18.32
C TRP A 128 23.72 -30.36 18.71
N ILE A 129 22.84 -31.12 18.05
CA ILE A 129 21.40 -31.12 18.37
C ILE A 129 21.13 -32.14 19.48
N PRO A 130 20.68 -31.71 20.68
CA PRO A 130 20.41 -32.62 21.78
C PRO A 130 19.27 -33.57 21.40
N SER A 131 19.41 -34.86 21.69
CA SER A 131 18.42 -35.92 21.42
C SER A 131 17.05 -35.68 22.05
N TRP A 132 16.95 -34.79 23.04
CA TRP A 132 15.69 -34.37 23.65
C TRP A 132 14.81 -33.49 22.76
N LEU A 133 15.37 -32.85 21.71
CA LEU A 133 14.61 -32.02 20.78
C LEU A 133 13.70 -32.84 19.84
N HIS A 134 14.01 -34.13 19.69
CA HIS A 134 13.21 -35.09 18.92
C HIS A 134 12.05 -35.70 19.72
N HIS A 135 11.87 -35.30 20.99
CA HIS A 135 10.81 -35.87 21.81
C HIS A 135 9.44 -35.36 21.33
N PRO A 136 8.49 -36.25 20.99
CA PRO A 136 7.23 -35.88 20.33
C PRO A 136 6.37 -34.93 21.17
N TRP A 137 6.45 -35.03 22.50
CA TRP A 137 5.78 -34.10 23.41
C TRP A 137 6.37 -32.69 23.41
N LEU A 138 7.68 -32.56 23.20
CA LEU A 138 8.35 -31.26 23.15
C LEU A 138 7.96 -30.51 21.87
N GLN A 139 7.87 -31.23 20.75
CA GLN A 139 7.41 -30.69 19.47
C GLN A 139 5.95 -30.23 19.52
N LEU A 140 5.09 -30.94 20.26
CA LEU A 140 3.69 -30.56 20.45
C LEU A 140 3.61 -29.24 21.24
N ILE A 141 4.35 -29.11 22.34
CA ILE A 141 4.39 -27.89 23.15
C ILE A 141 4.95 -26.70 22.35
N LEU A 142 5.96 -26.92 21.52
CA LEU A 142 6.59 -25.86 20.71
C LEU A 142 5.67 -25.36 19.58
N THR A 143 4.83 -26.24 19.03
CA THR A 143 3.93 -25.92 17.90
C THR A 143 2.62 -25.26 18.34
N THR A 144 2.13 -25.55 19.56
CA THR A 144 0.89 -24.97 20.10
C THR A 144 0.85 -23.43 20.10
N PRO A 145 1.87 -22.69 20.56
CA PRO A 145 1.87 -21.22 20.51
C PRO A 145 1.82 -20.68 19.08
N VAL A 146 2.45 -21.35 18.12
CA VAL A 146 2.46 -20.91 16.72
C VAL A 146 1.06 -21.01 16.12
N LEU A 147 0.36 -22.11 16.35
CA LEU A 147 -1.00 -22.34 15.86
C LEU A 147 -2.03 -21.39 16.49
N PHE A 148 -1.90 -21.11 17.79
CA PHE A 148 -2.89 -20.31 18.53
C PHE A 148 -2.60 -18.80 18.53
N TRP A 149 -1.36 -18.39 18.30
CA TRP A 149 -0.95 -16.98 18.31
C TRP A 149 -0.78 -16.41 16.90
N CYS A 150 -0.46 -17.25 15.91
CA CYS A 150 -0.21 -16.82 14.53
C CYS A 150 -1.36 -17.15 13.56
N GLY A 151 -2.35 -17.94 14.01
CA GLY A 151 -3.65 -18.10 13.34
C GLY A 151 -4.66 -17.10 13.89
#